data_AF-A0AB73USU8-F1
#
_entry.id   AF-A0AB73USU8-F1
#
_cell.length_a   1.000
_cell.length_b   1.000
_cell.length_c   1.000
_cell.angle_alpha   90.00
_cell.angle_beta   90.00
_cell.angle_gamma   90.00
#
_symmetry.space_group_name_H-M   'P 1'
#
loop_
_entity.id
_entity.type
_entity.pdbx_description
1 polymer ?
#
loop_
_entity_poly.entity_id
_entity_poly.type
_entity_poly.pdbx_seq_one_letter_code
_entity_poly.pdbx_strand_id
1 'polypeptide(L)' 'MKKNLILIFCLSILFILSACQKEYNGKYVKWGDTIETVNTERLERNNIPYKVEGNKVYIPEDAFDDAIMCCS' A
#
# COMPACT_ATOMS: atom_id res chain seq x y z
N MET A 1 31.99 3.53 21.71
CA MET A 1 30.61 3.28 22.23
C MET A 1 29.57 4.23 21.62
N LYS A 2 29.77 5.56 21.62
CA LYS A 2 28.79 6.53 21.08
C LYS A 2 28.39 6.29 19.61
N LYS A 3 29.34 5.92 18.74
CA LYS A 3 29.08 5.67 17.31
C LYS A 3 28.21 4.43 17.06
N ASN A 4 28.40 3.36 17.86
CA ASN A 4 27.57 2.16 17.79
C ASN A 4 26.16 2.42 18.36
N LEU A 5 26.04 3.27 19.38
CA LEU A 5 24.74 3.67 19.94
C LEU A 5 23.91 4.47 18.91
N ILE A 6 24.53 5.39 18.18
CA ILE A 6 23.87 6.14 17.09
C ILE A 6 23.39 5.19 15.99
N LEU A 7 24.24 4.23 15.58
CA LEU A 7 23.86 3.24 14.57
C LEU A 7 22.66 2.40 15.01
N ILE A 8 22.66 1.91 16.26
CA ILE A 8 21.55 1.14 16.84
C ILE A 8 20.26 1.99 16.88
N PHE A 9 20.37 3.27 17.25
CA PHE A 9 19.23 4.17 17.26
C PHE A 9 18.66 4.40 15.85
N CYS A 10 19.50 4.65 14.85
CA CYS A 10 19.07 4.78 13.46
C CYS A 10 18.40 3.50 12.93
N LEU A 11 18.96 2.32 13.25
CA LEU A 11 18.37 1.03 12.88
C LEU A 11 17.01 0.82 13.57
N SER A 12 16.89 1.18 14.85
CA SER A 12 15.62 1.06 15.57
C SER A 12 14.52 1.93 14.96
N ILE A 13 14.85 3.15 14.52
CA ILE A 13 13.91 4.02 13.81
C ILE A 13 13.46 3.40 12.49
N LEU A 14 14.39 2.85 11.71
CA LEU A 14 14.06 2.16 10.45
C LEU A 14 13.12 0.97 10.67
N PHE A 15 13.37 0.15 11.70
CA PHE A 15 12.49 -0.97 12.05
C PHE A 15 11.10 -0.51 12.47
N ILE A 16 10.99 0.54 13.29
CA ILE A 16 9.69 1.10 13.71
C ILE A 16 8.92 1.63 12.50
N LEU A 17 9.59 2.34 11.59
CA LEU A 17 8.95 2.86 10.38
C LEU A 17 8.45 1.74 9.45
N SER A 18 9.20 0.63 9.34
CA SER A 18 8.75 -0.54 8.55
C SER A 18 7.53 -1.24 9.15
N ALA A 19 7.43 -1.28 10.48
CA ALA A 19 6.30 -1.90 11.18
C ALA A 19 5.01 -1.05 11.12
N CYS A 20 5.11 0.23 10.74
CA CYS A 20 3.97 1.12 10.56
C CYS A 20 3.37 1.07 9.14
N GLN A 21 3.96 0.33 8.20
CA GLN A 21 3.30 0.11 6.91
C GLN A 21 2.09 -0.78 7.11
N LYS A 22 0.91 -0.27 6.72
CA LYS A 22 -0.32 -1.05 6.71
C LYS A 22 -0.14 -2.23 5.75
N GLU A 23 -0.24 -3.44 6.28
CA GLU A 23 -0.28 -4.65 5.48
C GLU A 23 -1.73 -4.95 5.09
N TYR A 24 -1.96 -5.17 3.80
CA TYR A 24 -3.24 -5.63 3.28
C TYR A 24 -3.19 -7.13 3.03
N ASN A 25 -4.07 -7.86 3.69
CA ASN A 25 -4.14 -9.31 3.68
C ASN A 25 -5.50 -9.82 3.16
N GLY A 26 -6.38 -8.92 2.75
CA GLY A 26 -7.70 -9.22 2.20
C GLY A 26 -7.62 -9.94 0.85
N LYS A 27 -8.70 -10.63 0.51
CA LYS A 27 -8.87 -11.20 -0.82
C LYS A 27 -8.94 -10.07 -1.86
N TYR A 28 -8.44 -10.33 -3.06
CA TYR A 28 -8.54 -9.36 -4.14
C TYR A 28 -9.97 -9.30 -4.67
N VAL A 29 -10.56 -8.11 -4.65
CA VAL A 29 -11.90 -7.79 -5.14
C VAL A 29 -11.82 -6.77 -6.27
N LYS A 30 -12.79 -6.81 -7.19
CA LYS A 30 -12.81 -5.91 -8.35
C LYS A 30 -12.91 -4.45 -7.89
N TRP A 31 -12.04 -3.59 -8.42
CA TRP A 31 -12.03 -2.15 -8.19
C TRP A 31 -12.34 -1.40 -9.48
N GLY A 32 -13.37 -0.56 -9.44
CA GLY A 32 -13.83 0.21 -10.59
C GLY A 32 -14.29 -0.65 -11.77
N ASP A 33 -14.23 -0.08 -12.97
CA ASP A 33 -14.79 -0.71 -14.16
C ASP A 33 -13.76 -1.38 -15.05
N THR A 34 -12.80 -0.62 -15.56
CA THR A 34 -11.72 -1.12 -16.43
C THR A 34 -10.38 -0.46 -16.09
N ILE A 35 -9.28 -1.06 -16.53
CA ILE A 35 -7.93 -0.50 -16.39
C ILE A 35 -7.79 0.91 -17.01
N GLU A 36 -8.53 1.21 -18.07
CA GLU A 36 -8.50 2.53 -18.74
C GLU A 36 -9.20 3.62 -17.90
N THR A 37 -10.15 3.23 -17.07
CA THR A 37 -10.95 4.14 -16.23
C THR A 37 -10.41 4.27 -14.81
N VAL A 38 -9.59 3.31 -14.36
CA VAL A 38 -9.03 3.28 -13.01
C VAL A 38 -7.69 4.00 -12.99
N ASN A 39 -7.55 4.99 -12.10
CA ASN A 39 -6.26 5.66 -11.89
C ASN A 39 -5.34 4.81 -10.99
N THR A 40 -4.65 3.84 -11.59
CA THR A 40 -3.71 2.95 -10.88
C THR A 40 -2.53 3.69 -10.29
N GLU A 41 -2.07 4.78 -10.92
CA GLU A 41 -1.01 5.64 -10.36
C GLU A 41 -1.41 6.25 -9.01
N ARG A 42 -2.70 6.53 -8.80
CA ARG A 42 -3.21 7.02 -7.50
C ARG A 42 -3.20 5.91 -6.45
N LEU A 43 -3.46 4.66 -6.83
CA LEU A 43 -3.32 3.50 -5.92
C LEU A 43 -1.86 3.31 -5.50
N GLU A 44 -0.93 3.35 -6.45
CA GLU A 44 0.52 3.19 -6.18
C GLU A 44 1.04 4.27 -5.24
N ARG A 45 0.71 5.55 -5.51
CA ARG A 45 1.14 6.68 -4.67
C ARG A 45 0.59 6.62 -3.25
N ASN A 46 -0.51 5.91 -3.02
CA ASN A 46 -1.11 5.72 -1.70
C ASN A 46 -0.76 4.35 -1.08
N ASN A 47 0.21 3.64 -1.65
CA ASN A 47 0.64 2.31 -1.20
C ASN A 47 -0.50 1.29 -1.15
N ILE A 48 -1.49 1.43 -2.04
CA ILE A 48 -2.58 0.46 -2.18
C ILE A 48 -2.15 -0.56 -3.25
N PRO A 49 -1.92 -1.82 -2.88
CA PRO A 49 -1.55 -2.83 -3.85
C PRO A 49 -2.74 -3.15 -4.75
N TYR A 50 -2.47 -3.43 -6.01
CA TYR A 50 -3.49 -3.83 -6.98
C TYR A 50 -2.96 -4.93 -7.90
N LYS A 51 -3.89 -5.62 -8.56
CA LYS A 51 -3.62 -6.59 -9.62
C LYS A 51 -4.44 -6.21 -10.85
N VAL A 52 -3.91 -6.53 -12.02
CA VAL A 52 -4.61 -6.39 -13.29
C VAL A 52 -4.79 -7.79 -13.87
N GLU A 53 -6.04 -8.18 -14.09
CA GLU A 53 -6.39 -9.43 -14.76
C GLU A 53 -7.31 -9.10 -15.94
N GLY A 54 -6.82 -9.34 -17.16
CA GLY A 54 -7.49 -8.90 -18.37
C GLY A 54 -7.62 -7.36 -18.41
N ASN A 55 -8.86 -6.85 -18.51
CA ASN A 55 -9.15 -5.42 -18.49
C ASN A 55 -9.63 -4.91 -17.12
N LYS A 56 -9.52 -5.71 -16.06
CA LYS A 56 -10.07 -5.40 -14.73
C LYS A 56 -8.96 -5.17 -13.71
N VAL A 57 -9.19 -4.23 -12.80
CA VAL A 57 -8.33 -3.94 -11.66
C VAL A 57 -8.92 -4.57 -10.41
N TYR A 58 -8.06 -5.11 -9.55
CA TYR A 58 -8.44 -5.69 -8.28
C TYR A 58 -7.57 -5.12 -7.16
N ILE A 59 -8.17 -4.85 -6.00
CA ILE A 59 -7.45 -4.43 -4.78
C ILE A 59 -7.80 -5.42 -3.65
N PRO A 60 -6.98 -5.54 -2.60
CA PRO A 60 -7.39 -6.24 -1.38
C PRO A 60 -8.66 -5.64 -0.79
N GLU A 61 -9.58 -6.48 -0.33
CA GLU A 61 -10.85 -6.06 0.27
C GLU A 61 -10.65 -5.15 1.49
N ASP A 62 -9.61 -5.39 2.28
CA ASP A 62 -9.22 -4.57 3.43
C ASP A 62 -8.51 -3.25 3.05
N ALA A 63 -8.27 -3.03 1.76
CA ALA A 63 -7.84 -1.75 1.20
C ALA A 63 -9.00 -0.90 0.65
N PHE A 64 -10.25 -1.39 0.70
CA PHE A 64 -11.38 -0.72 0.05
C PHE A 64 -11.66 0.68 0.60
N ASP A 65 -11.69 0.83 1.93
CA ASP A 65 -11.95 2.13 2.56
C ASP A 65 -10.82 3.13 2.29
N ASP A 66 -9.58 2.66 2.29
CA ASP A 66 -8.41 3.48 1.96
C ASP A 66 -8.44 3.87 0.47
N ALA A 67 -8.87 2.97 -0.40
CA ALA A 67 -9.05 3.22 -1.83
C ALA A 67 -10.16 4.26 -2.08
N ILE A 68 -11.27 4.20 -1.33
CA ILE A 68 -12.28 5.25 -1.36
C ILE A 68 -11.66 6.57 -0.90
N MET A 69 -11.02 6.61 0.27
CA MET A 69 -10.48 7.84 0.85
C MET A 69 -9.42 8.48 -0.07
N CYS A 70 -8.52 7.68 -0.64
CA CYS A 70 -7.42 8.19 -1.43
C CYS A 70 -7.80 8.53 -2.84
N CYS A 71 -8.80 7.84 -3.41
CA CYS A 71 -8.91 7.64 -4.84
C CYS A 71 -10.34 7.83 -5.39
N SER A 72 -11.31 8.18 -4.53
CA SER A 72 -12.51 8.90 -4.94
C SER A 72 -12.25 10.35 -5.36
#